data_AF-W7SAC8-F1
#
_entry.id   AF-W7SAC8-F1
#
_cell.length_a   1.000
_cell.length_b   1.000
_cell.length_c   1.000
_cell.angle_alpha   90.00
_cell.angle_beta   90.00
_cell.angle_gamma   90.00
#
_symmetry.space_group_name_H-M   'P 1'
#
loop_
_entity.id
_entity.type
_entity.pdbx_description
1 polymer ?
#
loop_
_entity_poly.entity_id
_entity_poly.type
_entity_poly.pdbx_seq_one_letter_code
_entity_poly.pdbx_strand_id
1 'polypeptide(L)'
;MVNLRLLVLPAAALLLVTAGCSREAGPTGPPVAKYGPSVQDLSVKVDALEADQCQSVDAARVYPECERYATQVVNFGNSVVSETAGSKQADAIKAAVDKVQAAVADYEKRTCGVGTQNPGVNNADPSTAGPNAAPCAAALTTVREQVETIAKLLKQIG
;
A
#
# COMPACT_ATOMS: atom_id res chain seq x y z
N MET A 1 -51.01 -15.00 5.79
CA MET A 1 -51.58 -16.33 5.45
C MET A 1 -51.83 -16.39 3.95
N VAL A 2 -51.24 -17.40 3.31
CA VAL A 2 -51.56 -18.02 2.01
C VAL A 2 -51.36 -17.22 0.70
N ASN A 3 -50.22 -17.56 0.08
CA ASN A 3 -49.87 -17.47 -1.34
C ASN A 3 -50.83 -18.27 -2.26
N LEU A 4 -50.64 -18.09 -3.58
CA LEU A 4 -50.62 -19.15 -4.63
C LEU A 4 -51.65 -18.99 -5.76
N ARG A 5 -51.18 -18.47 -6.91
CA ARG A 5 -51.69 -18.79 -8.26
C ARG A 5 -50.47 -19.03 -9.14
N LEU A 6 -50.09 -20.30 -9.33
CA LEU A 6 -50.55 -21.23 -10.37
C LEU A 6 -49.60 -21.21 -11.57
N LEU A 7 -48.71 -22.21 -11.61
CA LEU A 7 -48.25 -22.89 -12.83
C LEU A 7 -47.62 -24.25 -12.45
N VAL A 8 -48.50 -25.25 -12.28
CA VAL A 8 -48.47 -26.65 -12.81
C VAL A 8 -47.09 -27.15 -13.31
N LEU A 9 -46.38 -28.02 -12.55
CA LEU A 9 -46.22 -29.51 -12.68
C LEU A 9 -45.42 -30.01 -13.92
N PRO A 10 -44.77 -31.20 -13.92
CA PRO A 10 -44.00 -31.93 -12.89
C PRO A 10 -42.66 -32.54 -13.44
N ALA A 11 -41.93 -33.25 -12.58
CA ALA A 11 -40.63 -33.88 -12.77
C ALA A 11 -40.55 -35.03 -13.81
N ALA A 12 -39.39 -35.20 -14.47
CA ALA A 12 -38.70 -36.50 -14.65
C ALA A 12 -37.36 -36.39 -15.43
N ALA A 13 -36.31 -36.87 -14.76
CA ALA A 13 -35.19 -37.69 -15.26
C ALA A 13 -34.22 -37.19 -16.37
N LEU A 14 -32.99 -36.92 -15.92
CA LEU A 14 -31.70 -37.50 -16.36
C LEU A 14 -31.43 -37.64 -17.86
N LEU A 15 -30.38 -36.96 -18.33
CA LEU A 15 -29.28 -37.58 -19.09
C LEU A 15 -28.03 -36.70 -19.04
N LEU A 16 -27.00 -37.24 -18.39
CA LEU A 16 -25.62 -36.79 -18.47
C LEU A 16 -25.14 -36.90 -19.92
N VAL A 17 -24.69 -35.78 -20.51
CA VAL A 17 -23.80 -35.83 -21.68
C VAL A 17 -22.50 -35.13 -21.29
N THR A 18 -21.57 -35.97 -20.83
CA THR A 18 -20.14 -35.70 -20.81
C THR A 18 -19.65 -35.56 -22.24
N ALA A 19 -19.43 -34.33 -22.70
CA ALA A 19 -18.68 -34.07 -23.91
C ALA A 19 -17.80 -32.82 -23.71
N GLY A 20 -16.52 -33.07 -23.43
CA GLY A 20 -15.43 -32.16 -23.73
C GLY A 20 -15.26 -30.95 -22.81
N CYS A 21 -14.48 -31.13 -21.73
CA CYS A 21 -13.57 -30.09 -21.27
C CYS A 21 -12.49 -29.87 -22.35
N SER A 22 -12.88 -29.35 -23.50
CA SER A 22 -11.93 -28.80 -24.45
C SER A 22 -11.34 -27.56 -23.81
N ARG A 23 -10.01 -27.55 -23.67
CA ARG A 23 -9.25 -26.34 -23.43
C ARG A 23 -9.53 -25.38 -24.58
N GLU A 24 -10.56 -24.55 -24.44
CA GLU A 24 -10.77 -23.40 -25.29
C GLU A 24 -9.74 -22.36 -24.85
N ALA A 25 -8.53 -22.49 -25.40
CA ALA A 25 -7.68 -21.33 -25.62
C ALA A 25 -8.43 -20.45 -26.62
N GLY A 26 -9.42 -19.70 -26.11
CA GLY A 26 -10.09 -18.65 -26.85
C GLY A 26 -9.04 -17.65 -27.36
N PRO A 27 -9.34 -16.93 -28.46
CA PRO A 27 -8.43 -15.94 -29.01
C PRO A 27 -7.90 -15.07 -27.88
N THR A 28 -6.57 -14.94 -27.78
CA THR A 28 -5.93 -13.98 -26.89
C THR A 28 -6.64 -12.65 -27.07
N GLY A 29 -7.40 -12.25 -26.05
CA GLY A 29 -8.12 -10.99 -26.07
C GLY A 29 -7.15 -9.84 -26.36
N PRO A 30 -7.66 -8.69 -26.83
CA PRO A 30 -6.81 -7.51 -27.01
C PRO A 30 -5.99 -7.30 -25.74
N PRO A 31 -4.70 -6.88 -25.86
CA PRO A 31 -3.82 -6.74 -24.71
C PRO A 31 -4.57 -5.96 -23.63
N VAL A 32 -4.71 -6.59 -22.46
CA VAL A 32 -5.31 -5.92 -21.29
C VAL A 32 -4.58 -4.60 -21.13
N ALA A 33 -5.31 -3.49 -21.28
CA ALA A 33 -4.74 -2.17 -21.06
C ALA A 33 -4.09 -2.20 -19.66
N LYS A 34 -2.79 -1.88 -19.58
CA LYS A 34 -2.13 -1.68 -18.29
C LYS A 34 -2.80 -0.49 -17.61
N TYR A 35 -3.84 -0.75 -16.83
CA TYR A 35 -4.37 0.17 -15.83
C TYR A 35 -3.49 0.04 -14.58
N GLY A 36 -2.22 0.44 -14.70
CA GLY A 36 -1.30 0.65 -13.60
C GLY A 36 -1.06 2.16 -13.43
N PRO A 37 -0.73 2.65 -12.22
CA PRO A 37 -0.33 4.03 -12.05
C PRO A 37 0.84 4.34 -13.00
N SER A 38 0.72 5.39 -13.79
CA SER A 38 1.85 5.89 -14.57
C SER A 38 2.93 6.45 -13.65
N VAL A 39 4.16 6.63 -14.16
CA VAL A 39 5.22 7.34 -13.43
C VAL A 39 4.77 8.74 -13.00
N GLN A 40 3.88 9.37 -13.78
CA GLN A 40 3.26 10.66 -13.43
C GLN A 40 2.38 10.53 -12.17
N ASP A 41 1.56 9.48 -12.08
CA ASP A 41 0.70 9.22 -10.91
C ASP A 41 1.53 8.92 -9.64
N LEU A 42 2.68 8.25 -9.81
CA LEU A 42 3.63 8.05 -8.71
C LEU A 42 4.23 9.37 -8.21
N SER A 43 4.43 10.34 -9.10
CA SER A 43 4.92 11.67 -8.72
C SER A 43 3.89 12.42 -7.86
N VAL A 44 2.61 12.37 -8.24
CA VAL A 44 1.54 12.98 -7.41
C VAL A 44 1.44 12.30 -6.04
N LYS A 45 1.59 10.97 -5.99
CA LYS A 45 1.56 10.22 -4.73
C LYS A 45 2.75 10.58 -3.83
N VAL A 46 3.94 10.75 -4.39
CA VAL A 46 5.11 11.11 -3.58
C VAL A 46 4.97 12.53 -3.02
N ASP A 47 4.44 13.47 -3.80
CA ASP A 47 4.15 14.83 -3.31
C ASP A 47 3.14 14.81 -2.14
N ALA A 48 2.12 13.95 -2.19
CA ALA A 48 1.15 13.79 -1.12
C ALA A 48 1.78 13.19 0.16
N LEU A 49 2.71 12.24 0.01
CA LEU A 49 3.47 11.69 1.14
C LEU A 49 4.43 12.73 1.73
N GLU A 50 5.08 13.54 0.89
CA GLU A 50 5.99 14.60 1.32
C GLU A 50 5.25 15.73 2.10
N ALA A 51 3.97 15.95 1.79
CA ALA A 51 3.12 16.92 2.48
C ALA A 51 2.54 16.41 3.82
N ASP A 52 2.66 15.10 4.13
CA ASP A 52 2.15 14.55 5.38
C ASP A 52 2.97 15.07 6.59
N GLN A 53 2.31 15.31 7.73
CA GLN A 53 2.97 15.74 8.96
C GLN A 53 4.07 14.78 9.41
N CYS A 54 3.88 13.48 9.12
CA CYS A 54 4.82 12.43 9.40
C CYS A 54 6.06 12.45 8.50
N GLN A 55 6.09 13.30 7.47
CA GLN A 55 7.30 13.67 6.73
C GLN A 55 7.92 14.95 7.30
N SER A 56 7.12 16.01 7.51
CA SER A 56 7.61 17.38 7.64
C SER A 56 7.88 17.86 9.08
N VAL A 57 7.21 17.26 10.08
CA VAL A 57 7.38 17.62 11.49
C VAL A 57 8.49 16.78 12.12
N ASP A 58 9.22 17.31 13.10
CA ASP A 58 10.24 16.58 13.87
C ASP A 58 9.78 15.16 14.26
N ALA A 59 10.51 14.14 13.79
CA ALA A 59 10.19 12.74 13.98
C ALA A 59 10.03 12.37 15.46
N ALA A 60 10.82 12.99 16.35
CA ALA A 60 10.75 12.73 17.79
C ALA A 60 9.40 13.15 18.41
N ARG A 61 8.67 14.05 17.76
CA ARG A 61 7.37 14.56 18.23
C ARG A 61 6.18 13.82 17.63
N VAL A 62 6.28 13.40 16.37
CA VAL A 62 5.10 12.88 15.63
C VAL A 62 5.09 11.38 15.45
N TYR A 63 6.20 10.67 15.70
CA TYR A 63 6.25 9.23 15.45
C TYR A 63 5.09 8.45 16.10
N PRO A 64 4.53 8.76 17.29
CA PRO A 64 3.45 7.94 17.82
C PRO A 64 2.23 7.87 16.88
N GLU A 65 2.00 8.92 16.10
CA GLU A 65 0.82 9.08 15.26
C GLU A 65 1.04 8.67 13.79
N CYS A 66 2.20 8.10 13.46
CA CYS A 66 2.62 7.89 12.07
C CYS A 66 2.37 6.48 11.52
N GLU A 67 1.57 5.64 12.19
CA GLU A 67 1.22 4.28 11.72
C GLU A 67 0.62 4.33 10.31
N ARG A 68 -0.43 5.15 10.11
CA ARG A 68 -1.12 5.27 8.82
C ARG A 68 -0.18 5.75 7.72
N TYR A 69 0.74 6.65 8.04
CA TYR A 69 1.76 7.13 7.10
C TYR A 69 2.72 5.99 6.73
N ALA A 70 3.26 5.25 7.71
CA ALA A 70 4.16 4.13 7.47
C ALA A 70 3.57 3.07 6.53
N THR A 71 2.29 2.68 6.76
CA THR A 71 1.57 1.76 5.87
C THR A 71 1.41 2.32 4.45
N GLN A 72 1.08 3.60 4.31
CA GLN A 72 0.95 4.25 3.00
C GLN A 72 2.27 4.26 2.24
N VAL A 73 3.40 4.53 2.91
CA VAL A 73 4.73 4.54 2.29
C VAL A 73 5.13 3.14 1.81
N VAL A 74 4.84 2.07 2.56
CA VAL A 74 5.11 0.69 2.10
C VAL A 74 4.30 0.37 0.83
N ASN A 75 3.00 0.70 0.83
CA ASN A 75 2.15 0.47 -0.33
C ASN A 75 2.58 1.28 -1.56
N PHE A 76 3.02 2.52 -1.33
CA PHE A 76 3.63 3.36 -2.36
C PHE A 76 4.90 2.71 -2.91
N GLY A 77 5.83 2.29 -2.06
CA GLY A 77 7.08 1.65 -2.47
C GLY A 77 6.85 0.40 -3.35
N ASN A 78 5.88 -0.45 -2.98
CA ASN A 78 5.51 -1.62 -3.81
C ASN A 78 5.01 -1.21 -5.21
N SER A 79 4.21 -0.15 -5.27
CA SER A 79 3.72 0.39 -6.55
C SER A 79 4.87 0.94 -7.39
N VAL A 80 5.79 1.69 -6.76
CA VAL A 80 6.96 2.25 -7.42
C VAL A 80 7.82 1.15 -8.04
N VAL A 81 8.17 0.10 -7.28
CA VAL A 81 8.99 -1.02 -7.81
C VAL A 81 8.34 -1.67 -9.03
N SER A 82 7.03 -1.92 -8.97
CA SER A 82 6.27 -2.54 -10.07
C SER A 82 6.35 -1.70 -11.35
N GLU A 83 6.09 -0.40 -11.24
CA GLU A 83 5.97 0.49 -12.40
C GLU A 83 7.34 0.91 -12.96
N THR A 84 8.40 0.92 -12.15
CA THR A 84 9.74 1.34 -12.58
C THR A 84 10.67 0.18 -12.94
N ALA A 85 10.18 -1.06 -12.95
CA ALA A 85 10.99 -2.27 -13.16
C ALA A 85 11.78 -2.29 -14.48
N GLY A 86 11.33 -1.56 -15.50
CA GLY A 86 12.03 -1.43 -16.80
C GLY A 86 12.94 -0.20 -16.91
N SER A 87 13.04 0.63 -15.87
CA SER A 87 13.83 1.87 -15.91
C SER A 87 15.31 1.63 -15.61
N LYS A 88 16.17 2.56 -16.02
CA LYS A 88 17.60 2.55 -15.63
C LYS A 88 17.82 2.69 -14.12
N GLN A 89 16.81 3.16 -13.39
CA GLN A 89 16.86 3.37 -11.94
C GLN A 89 16.24 2.22 -11.15
N ALA A 90 15.78 1.13 -11.80
CA ALA A 90 15.04 0.06 -11.16
C ALA A 90 15.75 -0.51 -9.92
N ASP A 91 17.05 -0.77 -10.00
CA ASP A 91 17.83 -1.32 -8.88
C ASP A 91 17.99 -0.31 -7.73
N ALA A 92 18.25 0.96 -8.04
CA ALA A 92 18.37 2.02 -7.04
C ALA A 92 17.04 2.27 -6.31
N ILE A 93 15.94 2.25 -7.07
CA ILE A 93 14.58 2.38 -6.54
C ILE A 93 14.26 1.19 -5.63
N LYS A 94 14.53 -0.04 -6.10
CA LYS A 94 14.31 -1.23 -5.30
C LYS A 94 15.09 -1.17 -3.99
N ALA A 95 16.36 -0.77 -4.04
CA ALA A 95 17.18 -0.63 -2.84
C ALA A 95 16.63 0.41 -1.84
N ALA A 96 16.09 1.53 -2.32
CA ALA A 96 15.44 2.52 -1.47
C ALA A 96 14.14 1.98 -0.84
N VAL A 97 13.32 1.28 -1.63
CA VAL A 97 12.08 0.65 -1.14
C VAL A 97 12.35 -0.47 -0.14
N ASP A 98 13.38 -1.29 -0.35
CA ASP A 98 13.77 -2.34 0.59
C ASP A 98 14.17 -1.73 1.95
N LYS A 99 14.84 -0.57 1.95
CA LYS A 99 15.17 0.19 3.19
C LYS A 99 13.93 0.77 3.86
N VAL A 100 12.96 1.29 3.10
CA VAL A 100 11.65 1.71 3.63
C VAL A 100 11.00 0.54 4.36
N GLN A 101 10.90 -0.62 3.70
CA GLN A 101 10.24 -1.79 4.27
C GLN A 101 10.93 -2.26 5.55
N ALA A 102 12.26 -2.29 5.57
CA ALA A 102 13.02 -2.64 6.77
C ALA A 102 12.79 -1.64 7.91
N ALA A 103 12.78 -0.33 7.63
CA ALA A 103 12.54 0.70 8.61
C ALA A 103 11.11 0.66 9.17
N VAL A 104 10.10 0.45 8.32
CA VAL A 104 8.70 0.29 8.75
C VAL A 104 8.53 -0.99 9.57
N ALA A 105 9.15 -2.10 9.19
CA ALA A 105 9.11 -3.31 10.00
C ALA A 105 9.75 -3.13 11.38
N ASP A 106 10.86 -2.39 11.48
CA ASP A 106 11.47 -2.05 12.78
C ASP A 106 10.57 -1.12 13.61
N TYR A 107 9.94 -0.14 12.96
CA TYR A 107 8.98 0.77 13.56
C TYR A 107 7.75 0.02 14.13
N GLU A 108 7.17 -0.91 13.36
CA GLU A 108 6.04 -1.74 13.78
C GLU A 108 6.44 -2.69 14.91
N LYS A 109 7.59 -3.35 14.80
CA LYS A 109 8.13 -4.27 15.82
C LYS A 109 8.31 -3.59 17.18
N ARG A 110 8.65 -2.31 17.18
CA ARG A 110 8.84 -1.48 18.39
C ARG A 110 7.55 -0.84 18.88
N THR A 111 6.42 -1.15 18.24
CA THR A 111 5.10 -0.57 18.51
C THR A 111 5.14 0.96 18.47
N CYS A 112 5.86 1.53 17.51
CA CYS A 112 6.07 2.98 17.43
C CYS A 112 4.81 3.76 17.06
N GLY A 113 3.89 3.16 16.29
CA GLY A 113 2.66 3.80 15.80
C GLY A 113 1.46 3.73 16.74
N VAL A 114 1.65 3.36 18.01
CA VAL A 114 0.58 3.30 19.01
C VAL A 114 0.40 4.66 19.67
N GLY A 115 0.04 5.66 18.88
CA GLY A 115 -0.36 6.99 19.32
C GLY A 115 -1.80 7.04 19.82
N THR A 116 -2.21 8.22 20.26
CA THR A 116 -3.58 8.48 20.74
C THR A 116 -4.65 8.56 19.64
N GLN A 117 -4.27 8.40 18.37
CA GLN A 117 -5.20 8.42 17.25
C GLN A 117 -6.05 7.14 17.08
N ASN A 118 -6.07 6.25 18.07
CA ASN A 118 -7.16 5.28 18.21
C ASN A 118 -8.42 6.05 18.69
N PRO A 119 -9.54 6.09 17.93
CA PRO A 119 -10.73 6.84 18.34
C PRO A 119 -11.27 6.31 19.67
N GLY A 120 -10.95 7.01 20.78
CA GLY A 120 -11.27 6.58 22.14
C GLY A 120 -10.23 6.94 23.21
N VAL A 121 -9.03 7.37 22.85
CA VAL A 121 -7.98 7.77 23.80
C VAL A 121 -7.53 9.21 23.58
N ASN A 122 -8.34 10.17 24.03
CA ASN A 122 -7.95 11.58 24.01
C ASN A 122 -6.88 11.87 25.08
N ASN A 123 -5.91 12.73 24.73
CA ASN A 123 -4.91 13.42 25.59
C ASN A 123 -3.50 12.80 25.69
N ALA A 124 -2.78 12.60 24.57
CA ALA A 124 -1.32 12.54 24.64
C ALA A 124 -0.74 13.96 24.59
N ASP A 125 0.03 14.29 25.62
CA ASP A 125 0.94 15.43 25.61
C ASP A 125 2.02 15.20 24.54
N PRO A 126 2.21 16.09 23.55
CA PRO A 126 3.28 15.98 22.56
C PRO A 126 4.69 16.02 23.16
N SER A 127 4.84 16.32 24.46
CA SER A 127 6.11 16.31 25.19
C SER A 127 6.57 14.91 25.62
N THR A 128 5.66 13.93 25.70
CA THR A 128 6.00 12.54 26.01
C THR A 128 5.98 11.70 24.76
N ALA A 129 7.12 11.65 24.08
CA ALA A 129 7.43 10.54 23.19
C ALA A 129 7.23 9.25 23.98
N GLY A 130 6.32 8.38 23.53
CA GLY A 130 6.02 7.09 24.15
C GLY A 130 7.25 6.19 24.35
N PRO A 131 7.07 4.93 24.79
CA PRO A 131 8.19 4.00 24.90
C PRO A 131 8.94 3.92 23.55
N ASN A 132 10.26 3.75 23.60
CA ASN A 132 11.12 3.62 22.41
C ASN A 132 11.26 4.90 21.54
N ALA A 133 11.03 6.09 22.10
CA ALA A 133 11.16 7.39 21.43
C ALA A 133 12.31 7.52 20.42
N ALA A 134 13.56 7.36 20.87
CA ALA A 134 14.74 7.53 20.02
C ALA A 134 14.79 6.53 18.85
N PRO A 135 14.67 5.20 19.06
CA PRO A 135 14.67 4.27 17.93
C PRO A 135 13.44 4.41 17.01
N CYS A 136 12.27 4.80 17.54
CA CYS A 136 11.10 5.07 16.71
C CYS A 136 11.27 6.30 15.82
N ALA A 137 11.79 7.39 16.39
CA ALA A 137 12.14 8.58 15.63
C ALA A 137 13.21 8.26 14.57
N ALA A 138 14.21 7.43 14.88
CA ALA A 138 15.23 7.01 13.92
C ALA A 138 14.67 6.17 12.77
N ALA A 139 13.77 5.23 13.07
CA ALA A 139 13.08 4.44 12.04
C ALA A 139 12.24 5.34 11.14
N LEU A 140 11.46 6.28 11.71
CA LEU A 140 10.67 7.23 10.93
C LEU A 140 11.56 8.16 10.08
N THR A 141 12.67 8.67 10.61
CA THR A 141 13.66 9.43 9.84
C THR A 141 14.18 8.62 8.64
N THR A 142 14.50 7.34 8.86
CA THR A 142 14.93 6.46 7.76
C THR A 142 13.85 6.35 6.68
N VAL A 143 12.58 6.17 7.06
CA VAL A 143 11.46 6.14 6.10
C VAL A 143 11.41 7.43 5.28
N ARG A 144 11.50 8.60 5.92
CA ARG A 144 11.45 9.92 5.25
C ARG A 144 12.57 10.13 4.25
N GLU A 145 13.80 9.81 4.64
CA GLU A 145 14.98 9.91 3.78
C GLU A 145 14.84 9.05 2.52
N GLN A 146 14.26 7.85 2.67
CA GLN A 146 14.03 6.97 1.53
C GLN A 146 12.85 7.43 0.66
N VAL A 147 11.80 8.04 1.22
CA VAL A 147 10.74 8.70 0.43
C VAL A 147 11.33 9.80 -0.46
N GLU A 148 12.18 10.67 0.10
CA GLU A 148 12.86 11.71 -0.69
C GLU A 148 13.80 11.11 -1.76
N THR A 149 14.47 10.01 -1.42
CA THR A 149 15.34 9.29 -2.36
C THR A 149 14.53 8.75 -3.53
N ILE A 150 13.38 8.13 -3.25
CA ILE A 150 12.45 7.63 -4.26
C ILE A 150 11.93 8.79 -5.12
N ALA A 151 11.55 9.92 -4.51
CA ALA A 151 11.10 11.11 -5.23
C ALA A 151 12.16 11.62 -6.22
N LYS A 152 13.43 11.68 -5.80
CA LYS A 152 14.56 12.07 -6.66
C LYS A 152 14.78 11.08 -7.81
N LEU A 153 14.67 9.79 -7.55
CA LEU A 153 14.83 8.75 -8.58
C LEU A 153 13.68 8.76 -9.60
N LEU A 154 12.43 8.98 -9.15
CA LEU A 154 11.27 9.11 -10.04
C LEU A 154 11.43 10.30 -11.00
N LYS A 155 11.96 11.43 -10.52
CA LYS A 155 12.27 12.62 -11.35
C LYS A 155 13.34 12.37 -12.41
N GLN A 156 14.09 11.27 -12.36
CA GLN A 156 15.08 10.89 -13.37
C GLN A 156 14.52 9.91 -14.42
N ILE A 157 13.28 9.42 -14.22
CA ILE A 157 12.60 8.51 -15.15
C ILE A 157 11.65 9.29 -16.07
N GLY A 158 10.99 10.33 -15.55
CA GLY A 158 10.21 11.30 -16.33
C GLY A 158 11.07 12.34 -17.01
#